data_AF-A0A953WMR8-F1
#
_entry.id   AF-A0A953WMR8-F1
#
_cell.length_a   1.000
_cell.length_b   1.000
_cell.length_c   1.000
_cell.angle_alpha   90.00
_cell.angle_beta   90.00
_cell.angle_gamma   90.00
#
_symmetry.space_group_name_H-M   'P 1'
#
loop_
_entity.id
_entity.type
_entity.pdbx_description
1 polymer ?
#
loop_
_entity_poly.entity_id
_entity_poly.type
_entity_poly.pdbx_seq_one_letter_code
_entity_poly.pdbx_strand_id
1 'polypeptide(L)'
;MSSLLTNDSAMVALTTLRGINKNLSTVQAEVSTGKSVNSARDNAAIWAVSTVMQSDVDGFDSISESLGLASATVGVARSASESITDVLGQMKELIVAAQESNVD
;
A
#
# COMPACT_ATOMS: atom_id res chain seq x y z
N MET A 1 -5.97 52.50 -27.27
CA MET A 1 -7.02 53.18 -28.05
C MET A 1 -7.92 52.11 -28.63
N SER A 2 -9.24 52.21 -28.46
CA SER A 2 -10.17 51.36 -29.21
C SER A 2 -10.23 51.89 -30.63
N SER A 3 -9.72 51.12 -31.59
CA SER A 3 -10.06 51.30 -33.00
C SER A 3 -11.21 50.35 -33.31
N LEU A 4 -12.10 50.73 -34.23
CA LEU A 4 -13.25 49.92 -34.65
C LEU A 4 -12.86 48.50 -35.11
N LEU A 5 -11.60 48.31 -35.53
CA LEU A 5 -11.06 47.06 -36.05
C LEU A 5 -10.18 46.30 -35.04
N THR A 6 -9.58 46.98 -34.05
CA THR A 6 -8.70 46.39 -33.04
C THR A 6 -8.95 47.03 -31.69
N ASN A 7 -9.48 46.22 -30.77
CA ASN A 7 -9.75 46.60 -29.39
C ASN A 7 -8.74 45.91 -28.47
N ASP A 8 -7.63 46.60 -28.20
CA ASP A 8 -6.53 46.07 -27.38
C ASP A 8 -7.00 45.66 -25.98
N SER A 9 -7.92 46.42 -25.37
CA SER A 9 -8.50 46.09 -24.05
C SER A 9 -9.27 44.77 -24.08
N ALA A 10 -10.05 44.54 -25.14
CA ALA A 10 -10.76 43.27 -25.34
C ALA A 10 -9.81 42.11 -25.65
N MET A 11 -8.71 42.34 -26.37
CA MET A 11 -7.69 41.32 -26.64
C MET A 11 -6.92 40.92 -25.38
N VAL A 12 -6.61 41.87 -24.49
CA VAL A 12 -6.01 41.59 -23.19
C VAL A 12 -6.99 40.78 -22.32
N ALA A 13 -8.26 41.21 -22.23
CA ALA A 13 -9.28 40.47 -21.50
C ALA A 13 -9.47 39.04 -22.04
N LEU A 14 -9.46 38.86 -23.37
CA LEU A 14 -9.55 37.54 -24.00
C LEU A 14 -8.32 36.66 -23.69
N THR A 15 -7.13 37.24 -23.64
CA THR A 15 -5.90 36.53 -23.26
C THR A 15 -5.96 36.10 -21.80
N THR A 16 -6.40 36.97 -20.90
CA THR A 16 -6.65 36.65 -19.49
C THR A 16 -7.69 35.54 -19.36
N LEU A 17 -8.81 35.62 -20.09
CA LEU A 17 -9.87 34.60 -20.05
C LEU A 17 -9.40 33.24 -20.56
N ARG A 18 -8.56 33.21 -21.60
CA ARG A 18 -7.91 31.98 -22.08
C ARG A 18 -6.96 31.40 -21.02
N GLY A 19 -6.20 32.25 -20.33
CA GLY A 19 -5.36 31.85 -19.19
C GLY A 19 -6.18 31.23 -18.06
N ILE A 20 -7.29 31.88 -17.66
CA ILE A 20 -8.20 31.38 -16.64
C ILE A 20 -8.80 30.02 -17.03
N ASN A 21 -9.28 29.87 -18.27
CA ASN A 21 -9.83 28.59 -18.74
C ASN A 21 -8.79 27.46 -18.74
N LYS A 22 -7.55 27.75 -19.13
CA LYS A 22 -6.46 26.77 -19.06
C LYS A 22 -6.20 26.33 -17.62
N ASN A 23 -6.09 27.29 -16.70
CA ASN A 23 -5.87 26.99 -15.28
C ASN A 23 -7.04 26.20 -14.68
N LEU A 24 -8.28 26.57 -15.03
CA LEU A 24 -9.47 25.84 -14.60
C LEU A 24 -9.45 24.38 -15.07
N SER A 25 -9.05 24.12 -16.32
CA SER A 25 -8.91 22.76 -16.84
C SER A 25 -7.86 21.94 -16.07
N THR A 26 -6.73 22.56 -15.69
CA THR A 26 -5.70 21.89 -14.88
C THR A 26 -6.24 21.56 -13.48
N VAL A 27 -6.84 22.53 -12.80
CA VAL A 27 -7.43 22.32 -11.47
C VAL A 27 -8.53 21.25 -11.51
N GLN A 28 -9.37 21.24 -12.55
CA GLN A 28 -10.38 20.19 -12.71
C GLN A 28 -9.75 18.80 -12.89
N ALA A 29 -8.63 18.69 -13.61
CA ALA A 29 -7.92 17.42 -13.76
C ALA A 29 -7.30 16.95 -12.42
N GLU A 30 -6.72 17.86 -11.64
CA GLU A 30 -6.19 17.56 -10.30
C GLU A 30 -7.31 17.13 -9.34
N VAL A 31 -8.45 17.82 -9.34
CA VAL A 31 -9.62 17.46 -8.52
C VAL A 31 -10.21 16.11 -8.93
N SER A 32 -10.28 15.84 -10.24
CA SER A 32 -10.84 14.58 -10.75
C SER A 32 -9.93 13.38 -10.48
N THR A 33 -8.61 13.56 -10.48
CA THR A 33 -7.64 12.48 -10.29
C THR A 33 -7.14 12.38 -8.85
N GLY A 34 -7.32 13.43 -8.06
CA GLY A 34 -6.72 13.59 -6.74
C GLY A 34 -5.20 13.78 -6.78
N LYS A 35 -4.59 13.93 -7.96
CA LYS A 35 -3.12 13.99 -8.15
C LYS A 35 -2.73 15.35 -8.71
N SER A 36 -1.75 15.99 -8.08
CA SER A 36 -1.10 17.19 -8.62
C SER A 36 -0.23 16.89 -9.85
N VAL A 37 0.28 15.66 -9.96
CA VAL A 37 1.02 15.16 -11.12
C VAL A 37 0.33 13.89 -11.61
N ASN A 38 -0.48 14.03 -12.66
CA ASN A 38 -1.24 12.91 -13.19
C ASN A 38 -0.43 12.08 -14.19
N SER A 39 0.40 12.75 -15.01
CA SER A 39 1.18 12.12 -16.08
C SER A 39 2.66 12.52 -16.04
N ALA A 40 3.50 11.72 -16.71
CA ALA A 40 4.90 12.04 -16.92
C ALA A 40 5.12 13.36 -17.69
N ARG A 41 4.10 13.86 -18.40
CA ARG A 41 4.16 15.17 -19.08
C ARG A 41 4.05 16.34 -18.11
N ASP A 42 3.36 16.15 -16.99
CA ASP A 42 3.15 17.20 -15.99
C ASP A 42 4.42 17.38 -15.14
N ASN A 43 5.04 16.27 -14.71
CA ASN A 43 6.37 16.26 -14.11
C ASN A 43 6.97 14.85 -14.15
N ALA A 44 7.90 14.60 -15.08
CA ALA A 44 8.50 13.29 -15.27
C ALA A 44 9.26 12.77 -14.03
N ALA A 45 9.94 13.65 -13.30
CA ALA A 45 10.74 13.26 -12.13
C ALA A 45 9.84 12.82 -10.96
N ILE A 46 8.85 13.64 -10.61
CA ILE A 46 7.91 13.31 -9.52
C ILE A 46 7.07 12.09 -9.91
N TRP A 47 6.60 12.03 -11.15
CA TRP A 47 5.82 10.89 -11.63
C TRP A 47 6.62 9.59 -11.54
N ALA A 48 7.88 9.58 -11.98
CA ALA A 48 8.74 8.40 -11.91
C ALA A 48 8.98 7.94 -10.46
N VAL A 49 9.34 8.86 -9.56
CA VAL A 49 9.53 8.54 -8.14
C VAL A 49 8.24 8.01 -7.52
N SER A 50 7.10 8.67 -7.77
CA SER A 50 5.80 8.22 -7.24
C SER A 50 5.37 6.86 -7.77
N THR A 51 5.74 6.53 -9.02
CA THR A 51 5.43 5.23 -9.64
C THR A 51 6.27 4.12 -9.00
N VAL A 52 7.57 4.39 -8.77
CA VAL A 52 8.44 3.46 -8.03
C VAL A 52 7.93 3.25 -6.61
N MET A 53 7.62 4.34 -5.90
CA MET A 53 7.06 4.26 -4.54
C MET A 53 5.75 3.47 -4.49
N GLN A 54 4.86 3.63 -5.48
CA GLN A 54 3.64 2.84 -5.55
C GLN A 54 3.94 1.35 -5.73
N SER A 55 4.87 1.00 -6.62
CA SER A 55 5.32 -0.38 -6.80
C SER A 55 5.94 -0.96 -5.53
N ASP A 56 6.68 -0.15 -4.77
CA ASP A 56 7.26 -0.56 -3.50
C ASP A 56 6.19 -0.85 -2.44
N VAL A 57 5.14 0.00 -2.37
CA VAL A 57 4.00 -0.21 -1.46
C VAL A 57 3.27 -1.51 -1.80
N ASP A 58 2.95 -1.74 -3.08
CA ASP A 58 2.27 -2.97 -3.51
C ASP A 58 3.14 -4.23 -3.19
N GLY A 59 4.46 -4.09 -3.31
CA GLY A 59 5.42 -5.11 -2.89
C GLY A 59 5.43 -5.35 -1.39
N PHE A 60 5.41 -4.29 -0.58
CA PHE A 60 5.34 -4.39 0.88
C PHE A 60 4.02 -5.00 1.36
N ASP A 61 2.90 -4.71 0.71
CA ASP A 61 1.61 -5.32 1.03
C ASP A 61 1.66 -6.84 0.79
N SER A 62 2.21 -7.27 -0.35
CA SER A 62 2.41 -8.68 -0.66
C SER A 62 3.34 -9.40 0.33
N ILE A 63 4.40 -8.72 0.77
CA ILE A 63 5.32 -9.23 1.79
C ILE A 63 4.61 -9.32 3.14
N SER A 64 3.81 -8.32 3.50
CA SER A 64 3.04 -8.28 4.74
C SER A 64 2.04 -9.44 4.82
N GLU A 65 1.32 -9.72 3.74
CA GLU A 65 0.44 -10.89 3.64
C GLU A 65 1.21 -12.20 3.84
N SER A 66 2.37 -12.33 3.18
CA SER A 66 3.24 -13.51 3.30
C SER A 66 3.77 -13.70 4.73
N LEU A 67 4.14 -12.61 5.40
CA LEU A 67 4.56 -12.62 6.81
C LEU A 67 3.40 -12.97 7.74
N GLY A 68 2.19 -12.50 7.46
CA GLY A 68 0.98 -12.88 8.19
C GLY A 68 0.71 -14.39 8.10
N LEU A 69 0.81 -14.96 6.90
CA LEU A 69 0.70 -16.41 6.69
C LEU A 69 1.81 -17.19 7.40
N ALA A 70 3.06 -16.72 7.33
CA ALA A 70 4.18 -17.34 8.02
C ALA A 70 3.99 -17.32 9.55
N SER A 71 3.53 -16.19 10.10
CA SER A 71 3.21 -16.06 11.51
C SER A 71 2.12 -17.04 11.94
N ALA A 72 1.03 -17.15 11.16
CA ALA A 72 -0.02 -18.13 11.42
C ALA A 72 0.51 -19.57 11.38
N THR A 73 1.36 -19.90 10.40
CA THR A 73 1.97 -21.22 10.25
C THR A 73 2.85 -21.57 11.46
N VAL A 74 3.69 -20.63 11.92
CA VAL A 74 4.51 -20.81 13.13
C VAL A 74 3.63 -20.96 14.37
N GLY A 75 2.52 -20.23 14.46
CA GLY A 75 1.53 -20.40 15.52
C GLY A 75 0.97 -21.83 15.58
N VAL A 76 0.56 -22.39 14.43
CA VAL A 76 0.08 -23.77 14.34
C VAL A 76 1.18 -24.77 14.71
N ALA A 77 2.42 -24.58 14.23
CA ALA A 77 3.54 -25.45 14.54
C ALA A 77 3.85 -25.46 16.05
N ARG A 78 3.75 -24.30 16.70
CA ARG A 78 3.90 -24.19 18.16
C ARG A 78 2.83 -24.96 18.90
N SER A 79 1.55 -24.78 18.56
CA SER A 79 0.45 -25.52 19.21
C SER A 79 0.59 -27.04 19.02
N ALA A 80 1.03 -27.48 17.83
CA ALA A 80 1.35 -28.89 17.59
C ALA A 80 2.50 -29.40 18.48
N SER A 81 3.55 -28.60 18.66
CA SER A 81 4.70 -28.94 19.51
C SER A 81 4.33 -29.01 20.99
N GLU A 82 3.44 -28.12 21.46
CA GLU A 82 2.88 -28.17 22.82
C GLU A 82 2.09 -29.48 23.01
N SER A 83 1.23 -29.87 22.07
CA SER A 83 0.49 -31.13 22.13
C SER A 83 1.38 -32.38 22.11
N ILE A 84 2.44 -32.40 21.29
CA ILE A 84 3.42 -33.50 21.30
C ILE A 84 4.10 -33.60 22.67
N THR A 85 4.44 -32.47 23.27
CA THR A 85 5.09 -32.43 24.59
C THR A 85 4.16 -32.99 25.67
N ASP A 86 2.87 -32.66 25.63
CA ASP A 86 1.87 -33.20 26.56
C ASP A 86 1.73 -34.72 26.45
N VAL A 87 1.68 -35.26 25.22
CA VAL A 87 1.62 -36.71 24.98
C VAL A 87 2.88 -37.40 25.50
N LEU A 88 4.07 -36.83 25.25
CA LEU A 88 5.32 -37.37 25.78
C LEU A 88 5.35 -37.34 27.31
N GLY A 89 4.77 -36.32 27.94
CA GLY A 89 4.57 -36.24 29.39
C GLY A 89 3.72 -37.40 29.92
N GLN A 90 2.56 -37.64 29.30
CA GLN A 90 1.67 -38.76 29.66
C GLN A 90 2.35 -40.13 29.47
N MET A 91 3.11 -40.32 28.39
CA MET A 91 3.87 -41.55 28.16
C MET A 91 4.90 -41.78 29.28
N LYS A 92 5.60 -40.73 29.71
CA LYS A 92 6.55 -40.82 30.82
C LYS A 92 5.86 -41.21 32.13
N GLU A 93 4.72 -40.61 32.45
CA GLU A 93 3.94 -40.98 33.64
C GLU A 93 3.53 -42.45 33.63
N LEU A 94 3.02 -42.94 32.48
CA LEU A 94 2.66 -44.34 32.31
C LEU A 94 3.87 -45.29 32.47
N ILE A 95 5.04 -44.92 31.93
CA ILE A 95 6.26 -45.71 32.08
C ILE A 95 6.70 -45.79 33.55
N VAL A 96 6.64 -44.66 34.28
CA VAL A 96 6.96 -44.63 35.72
C VAL A 96 5.99 -45.50 36.51
N ALA A 97 4.69 -45.37 36.27
CA ALA A 97 3.67 -46.19 36.92
C ALA A 97 3.87 -47.70 36.67
N ALA A 98 4.27 -48.08 35.44
CA ALA A 98 4.56 -49.47 35.10
C ALA A 98 5.83 -50.01 35.80
N GLN A 99 6.82 -49.15 36.06
CA GLN A 99 8.04 -49.55 36.80
C GLN A 99 7.77 -49.73 38.30
N GLU A 100 6.92 -48.90 38.91
CA GLU A 100 6.55 -49.03 40.33
C GLU A 100 5.76 -50.31 40.63
N SER A 101 4.89 -50.77 39.71
CA SER A 101 4.11 -52.00 39.92
C SER A 101 4.95 -53.29 39.85
N ASN A 102 6.20 -53.21 39.39
CA ASN A 102 7.07 -54.37 39.17
C ASN A 102 8.15 -54.54 40.27
N VAL A 103 8.15 -53.68 41.29
CA VAL A 103 9.11 -53.67 42.42
C VAL A 103 8.48 -54.04 43.77
N ASP A 104 7.30 -54.65 43.78
CA ASP A 104 6.71 -55.34 44.96
C ASP A 104 6.80 -56.87 44.80
#